data_AF-A0A538EYB7-F1
#
_entry.id   AF-A0A538EYB7-F1
#
_cell.length_a   1.000
_cell.length_b   1.000
_cell.length_c   1.000
_cell.angle_alpha   90.00
_cell.angle_beta   90.00
_cell.angle_gamma   90.00
#
_symmetry.space_group_name_H-M   'P 1'
#
loop_
_entity.id
_entity.type
_entity.pdbx_description
1 polymer ?
#
loop_
_entity_poly.entity_id
_entity_poly.type
_entity_poly.pdbx_seq_one_letter_code
_entity_poly.pdbx_strand_id
1 'polypeptide(L)'
;MALDVEERPRRGGRLMVGLLVVVVVLAGLLVASDRIAAYAAERTIATQAKKELAAREITTPTEPKVSVGGFPFLTQVAKGRYDRITIHLDHPSSQGVTLDVLDVTATGVNASTSAIVNGTGSITAD
;
A
#
# COMPACT_ATOMS: atom_id res chain seq x y z
N MET A 1 -51.79 36.83 -22.78
CA MET A 1 -50.45 37.35 -22.43
C MET A 1 -49.65 36.17 -21.91
N ALA A 2 -49.02 35.42 -22.82
CA ALA A 2 -48.22 34.25 -22.48
C ALA A 2 -46.80 34.72 -22.14
N LEU A 3 -46.26 34.26 -21.01
CA LEU A 3 -44.88 34.52 -20.64
C LEU A 3 -43.99 33.49 -21.34
N ASP A 4 -43.19 33.95 -22.30
CA ASP A 4 -42.11 33.17 -22.90
C ASP A 4 -41.10 32.81 -21.80
N VAL A 5 -41.03 31.51 -21.48
CA VAL A 5 -39.99 30.94 -20.60
C VAL A 5 -38.77 30.70 -21.46
N GLU A 6 -37.84 31.65 -21.45
CA GLU A 6 -36.58 31.54 -22.17
C GLU A 6 -35.62 30.58 -21.41
N GLU A 7 -35.65 29.30 -21.77
CA GLU A 7 -34.66 28.34 -21.33
C GLU A 7 -33.29 28.68 -21.95
N ARG A 8 -32.35 29.12 -21.11
CA ARG A 8 -31.01 29.51 -21.56
C ARG A 8 -30.21 28.31 -22.10
N PRO A 9 -29.54 28.45 -23.25
CA PRO A 9 -28.83 27.34 -23.89
C PRO A 9 -27.56 26.96 -23.10
N ARG A 10 -27.51 25.70 -22.65
CA ARG A 10 -26.36 25.07 -21.98
C ARG A 10 -25.19 24.85 -22.96
N ARG A 11 -24.52 25.92 -23.41
CA ARG A 11 -23.35 25.84 -24.30
C ARG A 11 -22.06 25.36 -23.63
N GLY A 12 -22.05 25.13 -22.32
CA GLY A 12 -20.86 24.70 -21.55
C GLY A 12 -20.62 23.19 -21.43
N GLY A 13 -21.56 22.34 -21.87
CA GLY A 13 -21.55 20.90 -21.56
C GLY A 13 -20.33 20.14 -22.09
N ARG A 14 -19.85 20.45 -23.30
CA ARG A 14 -18.76 19.70 -23.95
C ARG A 14 -17.38 19.96 -23.31
N LEU A 15 -17.12 21.20 -22.88
CA LEU A 15 -15.89 21.54 -22.16
C LEU A 15 -15.89 20.93 -20.76
N MET A 16 -17.05 20.91 -20.11
CA MET A 16 -17.21 20.32 -18.77
C MET A 16 -17.06 18.79 -18.80
N VAL A 17 -17.56 18.14 -19.86
CA VAL A 17 -17.34 16.70 -20.10
C VAL A 17 -15.86 16.41 -20.38
N GLY A 18 -15.20 17.22 -21.22
CA GLY A 18 -13.76 17.08 -21.48
C GLY A 18 -12.93 17.22 -20.21
N LEU A 19 -13.20 18.24 -19.40
CA LEU A 19 -12.54 18.44 -18.10
C LEU A 19 -12.79 17.26 -17.14
N LEU A 20 -14.04 16.78 -17.06
CA LEU A 20 -14.39 15.65 -16.21
C LEU A 20 -13.67 14.37 -16.62
N VAL A 21 -13.57 14.09 -17.92
CA VAL A 21 -12.80 12.95 -18.43
C VAL A 21 -11.33 13.05 -18.05
N VAL A 22 -10.72 14.24 -18.22
CA VAL A 22 -9.32 14.45 -17.82
C VAL A 22 -9.13 14.23 -16.32
N VAL A 23 -10.02 14.76 -15.48
CA VAL A 23 -9.96 14.57 -14.01
C VAL A 23 -10.08 13.10 -13.64
N VAL A 24 -11.01 12.35 -14.25
CA VAL A 24 -11.19 10.92 -14.00
C VAL A 24 -9.95 10.13 -14.43
N VAL A 25 -9.38 10.44 -15.59
CA VAL A 25 -8.14 9.79 -16.06
C VAL A 25 -6.99 10.07 -15.09
N LEU A 26 -6.80 11.33 -14.67
CA LEU A 26 -5.75 11.70 -13.71
C LEU A 26 -5.95 11.01 -12.35
N ALA A 27 -7.19 10.96 -11.86
CA ALA A 27 -7.51 10.24 -10.63
C ALA A 27 -7.19 8.74 -10.77
N GLY A 28 -7.54 8.12 -11.89
CA GLY A 28 -7.21 6.72 -12.19
C GLY A 28 -5.70 6.48 -12.22
N LEU A 29 -4.92 7.37 -12.83
CA LEU A 29 -3.46 7.28 -12.86
C LEU A 29 -2.86 7.38 -11.45
N LEU A 30 -3.35 8.29 -10.61
CA LEU A 30 -2.87 8.42 -9.23
C LEU A 30 -3.14 7.15 -8.42
N VAL A 31 -4.32 6.56 -8.55
CA VAL A 31 -4.66 5.28 -7.89
C VAL A 31 -3.76 4.15 -8.38
N ALA A 32 -3.51 4.08 -9.69
CA ALA A 32 -2.62 3.08 -10.27
C ALA A 32 -1.18 3.23 -9.74
N SER A 33 -0.65 4.46 -9.71
CA SER A 33 0.68 4.75 -9.16
C SER A 33 0.79 4.36 -7.68
N ASP A 34 -0.22 4.68 -6.88
CA ASP A 34 -0.27 4.31 -5.45
C ASP A 34 -0.21 2.78 -5.27
N ARG A 35 -0.98 2.04 -6.08
CA ARG A 35 -1.01 0.57 -6.01
C ARG A 35 0.30 -0.07 -6.47
N ILE A 36 0.92 0.45 -7.54
CA ILE A 36 2.24 -0.01 -7.99
C ILE A 36 3.29 0.20 -6.89
N ALA A 37 3.27 1.35 -6.22
CA ALA A 37 4.18 1.64 -5.13
C ALA A 37 4.00 0.68 -3.93
N ALA A 38 2.75 0.37 -3.57
CA ALA A 38 2.45 -0.60 -2.52
C ALA A 38 3.00 -1.99 -2.87
N TYR A 39 2.75 -2.49 -4.09
CA TYR A 39 3.28 -3.78 -4.54
C TYR A 39 4.81 -3.84 -4.58
N ALA A 40 5.46 -2.73 -4.93
CA ALA A 40 6.92 -2.65 -4.89
C ALA A 40 7.44 -2.74 -3.46
N ALA A 41 6.81 -2.03 -2.52
CA ALA A 41 7.17 -2.08 -1.10
C ALA A 41 6.97 -3.47 -0.49
N GLU A 42 5.86 -4.14 -0.79
CA GLU A 42 5.59 -5.52 -0.37
C GLU A 42 6.72 -6.48 -0.78
N ARG A 43 7.18 -6.40 -2.03
CA ARG A 43 8.30 -7.24 -2.53
C ARG A 43 9.60 -6.95 -1.80
N THR A 44 9.91 -5.68 -1.54
CA THR A 44 11.11 -5.30 -0.79
C THR A 44 11.05 -5.82 0.64
N ILE A 45 9.92 -5.64 1.34
CA ILE A 45 9.74 -6.13 2.70
C ILE A 45 9.79 -7.66 2.73
N ALA A 46 9.18 -8.36 1.77
CA ALA A 46 9.26 -9.83 1.67
C ALA A 46 10.70 -10.31 1.52
N THR A 47 11.50 -9.63 0.71
CA THR A 47 12.93 -9.94 0.53
C THR A 47 13.72 -9.74 1.82
N GLN A 48 13.45 -8.67 2.57
CA GLN A 48 14.10 -8.42 3.86
C GLN A 48 13.65 -9.42 4.92
N ALA A 49 12.34 -9.71 4.99
CA ALA A 49 11.80 -10.73 5.89
C ALA A 49 12.45 -12.10 5.64
N LYS A 50 12.62 -12.50 4.37
CA LYS A 50 13.33 -13.73 3.99
C LYS A 50 14.77 -13.76 4.53
N LYS A 51 15.50 -12.63 4.46
CA LYS A 51 16.87 -12.53 5.00
C LYS A 51 16.89 -12.64 6.52
N GLU A 52 15.98 -11.95 7.20
CA GLU A 52 15.85 -11.99 8.66
C GLU A 52 15.47 -13.39 9.16
N LEU A 53 14.56 -14.08 8.47
CA LEU A 53 14.19 -15.46 8.78
C LEU A 53 15.39 -16.40 8.64
N ALA A 54 16.14 -16.28 7.54
CA ALA A 54 17.35 -17.06 7.33
C ALA A 54 18.41 -16.81 8.42
N ALA A 55 18.59 -15.55 8.85
CA ALA A 55 19.50 -15.19 9.94
C ALA A 55 19.09 -15.78 11.30
N ARG A 56 17.80 -16.07 11.49
CA ARG A 56 17.23 -16.70 12.70
C ARG A 56 17.06 -18.22 12.57
N GLU A 57 17.62 -18.83 11.52
CA GLU A 57 17.48 -20.27 11.23
C GLU A 57 16.02 -20.71 11.05
N ILE A 58 15.14 -19.80 10.62
CA ILE A 58 13.75 -20.10 10.29
C ILE A 58 13.69 -20.41 8.79
N THR A 59 13.23 -21.61 8.45
CA THR A 59 13.08 -22.06 7.06
C THR A 59 11.61 -22.13 6.68
N THR A 60 11.28 -21.82 5.44
CA THR A 60 9.94 -21.99 4.87
C THR A 60 10.07 -22.47 3.42
N PRO A 61 9.23 -23.41 2.97
CA PRO A 61 9.23 -23.89 1.59
C PRO A 61 8.75 -22.85 0.57
N THR A 62 8.05 -21.81 1.03
CA THR A 62 7.45 -20.78 0.16
C THR A 62 8.00 -19.40 0.50
N GLU A 63 8.02 -18.47 -0.45
CA GLU A 63 8.43 -17.09 -0.15
C GLU A 63 7.45 -16.41 0.82
N PRO A 64 7.95 -15.65 1.82
CA PRO A 64 7.09 -14.88 2.71
C PRO A 64 6.20 -13.94 1.91
N LYS A 65 4.88 -14.06 2.08
CA LYS A 65 3.92 -13.14 1.44
C LYS A 65 3.74 -11.94 2.34
N VAL A 66 4.04 -10.76 1.83
CA VAL A 66 3.84 -9.51 2.57
C VAL A 66 2.72 -8.74 1.92
N SER A 67 1.80 -8.23 2.74
CA SER A 67 0.77 -7.30 2.31
C SER A 67 0.84 -6.01 3.11
N VAL A 68 0.80 -4.87 2.42
CA VAL A 68 0.71 -3.55 3.03
C VAL A 68 -0.72 -3.04 2.89
N GLY A 69 -1.38 -2.90 4.03
CA GLY A 69 -2.74 -2.38 4.13
C GLY A 69 -2.80 -0.85 4.10
N GLY A 70 -4.02 -0.34 3.94
CA GLY A 70 -4.34 1.09 3.94
C GLY A 70 -4.31 1.73 2.56
N PHE A 71 -4.88 2.93 2.45
CA PHE A 71 -4.98 3.71 1.21
C PHE A 71 -5.13 5.20 1.51
N PRO A 72 -4.42 6.10 0.80
CA PRO A 72 -3.36 5.83 -0.18
C PRO A 72 -2.03 5.43 0.48
N PHE A 73 -1.34 4.43 -0.07
CA PHE A 73 -0.03 3.99 0.43
C PHE A 73 1.02 5.11 0.40
N LEU A 74 1.08 5.90 -0.67
CA LEU A 74 2.03 7.01 -0.77
C LEU A 74 1.82 8.05 0.33
N THR A 75 0.58 8.23 0.80
CA THR A 75 0.28 9.12 1.93
C THR A 75 0.79 8.54 3.24
N GLN A 76 0.69 7.22 3.43
CA GLN A 76 1.24 6.52 4.59
C GLN A 76 2.77 6.65 4.63
N VAL A 77 3.44 6.44 3.50
CA VAL A 77 4.90 6.62 3.36
C VAL A 77 5.31 8.05 3.69
N ALA A 78 4.60 9.06 3.15
CA ALA A 78 4.90 10.46 3.42
C ALA A 78 4.72 10.83 4.90
N LYS A 79 3.77 10.19 5.59
CA LYS A 79 3.55 10.35 7.04
C LYS A 79 4.52 9.52 7.89
N GLY A 80 5.26 8.57 7.30
CA GLY A 80 6.06 7.58 8.03
C GLY A 80 5.24 6.65 8.93
N ARG A 81 3.93 6.53 8.65
CA ARG A 81 2.99 5.72 9.44
C ARG A 81 2.27 4.76 8.53
N TYR A 82 2.41 3.48 8.84
CA TYR A 82 1.83 2.38 8.09
C TYR A 82 0.67 1.78 8.90
N ASP A 83 -0.50 1.72 8.31
CA ASP A 83 -1.72 1.32 9.00
C ASP A 83 -1.66 -0.16 9.38
N ARG A 84 -1.21 -0.99 8.44
CA ARG A 84 -1.12 -2.45 8.61
C ARG A 84 -0.05 -3.03 7.70
N ILE A 85 0.79 -3.89 8.26
CA ILE A 85 1.70 -4.76 7.51
C ILE A 85 1.43 -6.18 7.98
N THR A 86 1.10 -7.06 7.05
CA THR A 86 0.88 -8.49 7.33
C THR A 86 1.94 -9.30 6.62
N ILE A 87 2.64 -10.16 7.37
CA ILE A 87 3.61 -11.13 6.86
C ILE A 87 3.01 -12.51 7.08
N HIS A 88 2.80 -13.22 5.98
CA HIS A 88 2.25 -14.56 5.95
C HIS A 88 3.33 -15.56 5.56
N LEU A 89 3.50 -16.58 6.39
CA LEU A 89 4.47 -17.64 6.25
C LEU A 89 3.75 -18.98 6.18
N ASP A 90 3.94 -19.67 5.06
CA ASP A 90 3.43 -21.03 4.84
C ASP A 90 4.47 -22.04 5.37
N HIS A 91 4.06 -22.93 6.27
CA HIS A 91 4.88 -24.00 6.86
C HIS A 91 6.25 -23.58 7.44
N PRO A 92 6.34 -22.53 8.29
CA PRO A 92 7.62 -22.14 8.87
C PRO A 92 8.11 -23.19 9.86
N SER A 93 9.40 -23.51 9.78
CA SER A 93 10.07 -24.44 10.69
C SER A 93 11.27 -23.78 11.37
N SER A 94 11.37 -23.97 12.69
CA SER A 94 12.48 -23.48 13.51
C SER A 94 12.73 -24.44 14.68
N GLN A 95 14.00 -24.77 14.93
CA GLN A 95 14.42 -25.61 16.08
C GLN A 95 13.63 -26.92 16.25
N GLY A 96 13.21 -27.55 15.15
CA GLY A 96 12.46 -28.80 15.15
C GLY A 96 10.94 -28.66 15.36
N VAL A 97 10.43 -27.43 15.47
CA VAL A 97 9.00 -27.13 15.51
C VAL A 97 8.57 -26.59 14.15
N THR A 98 7.55 -27.20 13.55
CA THR A 98 6.93 -26.75 12.30
C THR A 98 5.50 -26.32 12.57
N LEU A 99 5.13 -25.12 12.15
CA LEU A 99 3.74 -24.65 12.15
C LEU A 99 3.16 -24.79 10.74
N ASP A 100 1.85 -24.96 10.61
CA ASP A 100 1.20 -24.97 9.29
C ASP A 100 1.18 -23.57 8.65
N VAL A 101 0.78 -22.56 9.43
CA VAL A 101 0.71 -21.15 9.01
C VAL A 101 1.14 -20.26 10.15
N LEU A 102 1.91 -19.22 9.84
CA LEU A 102 2.21 -18.12 10.76
C LEU A 102 1.85 -16.79 10.11
N ASP A 103 0.87 -16.12 10.69
CA ASP A 103 0.47 -14.76 10.33
C ASP A 103 0.95 -13.76 11.36
N VAL A 104 1.83 -12.85 10.95
CA VAL A 104 2.29 -11.74 11.78
C VAL A 104 1.70 -10.46 11.22
N THR A 105 0.81 -9.84 11.99
CA THR A 105 0.23 -8.54 11.63
C THR A 105 0.72 -7.46 12.58
N ALA A 106 1.35 -6.44 12.03
CA ALA A 106 1.73 -5.22 12.73
C ALA A 106 0.78 -4.09 12.31
N THR A 107 0.19 -3.41 13.27
CA THR A 107 -0.69 -2.25 13.04
C THR A 107 -0.06 -0.98 13.58
N GLY A 108 -0.34 0.17 12.96
CA GLY A 108 0.12 1.46 13.47
C GLY A 108 1.64 1.61 13.52
N VAL A 109 2.37 0.99 12.59
CA VAL A 109 3.83 1.00 12.56
C VAL A 109 4.31 2.40 12.21
N ASN A 110 5.05 3.03 13.12
CA ASN A 110 5.75 4.27 12.85
C ASN A 110 7.21 3.93 12.50
N ALA A 111 7.58 4.20 11.26
CA ALA A 111 8.95 4.04 10.78
C ALA A 111 9.34 5.32 10.03
N SER A 112 10.39 5.99 10.51
CA SER A 112 10.91 7.16 9.81
C SER A 112 11.34 6.78 8.39
N THR A 113 11.17 7.67 7.42
CA THR A 113 11.61 7.44 6.03
C THR A 113 13.10 7.08 5.95
N SER A 114 13.92 7.55 6.90
CA SER A 114 15.33 7.15 7.05
C SER A 114 15.52 5.68 7.44
N ALA A 115 14.61 5.07 8.21
CA ALA A 115 14.65 3.65 8.54
C ALA A 115 14.42 2.79 7.29
N ILE A 116 13.56 3.24 6.38
CA ILE A 116 13.24 2.51 5.14
C ILE A 116 14.30 2.73 4.06
N VAL A 117 14.80 3.96 3.92
CA VAL A 117 15.76 4.30 2.85
C VAL A 117 17.20 3.95 3.24
N ASN A 118 17.59 4.17 4.50
CA ASN A 118 18.97 4.07 4.96
C ASN A 118 19.20 3.03 6.06
N GLY A 119 18.17 2.27 6.47
CA GLY A 119 18.30 1.25 7.53
C GLY A 119 18.66 1.84 8.91
N THR A 120 18.54 3.15 9.09
CA THR A 120 18.91 3.87 10.31
C THR A 120 17.73 4.73 10.76
N GLY A 121 17.02 4.27 11.80
CA GLY A 121 15.87 4.99 12.35
C GLY A 121 15.10 4.18 13.40
N SER A 122 14.24 4.86 14.14
CA SER A 122 13.38 4.25 15.16
C SER A 122 12.16 3.59 14.50
N ILE A 123 11.89 2.34 14.89
CA ILE A 123 10.71 1.58 14.48
C ILE A 123 9.94 1.26 15.77
N THR A 124 8.74 1.80 15.91
CA THR A 124 7.84 1.53 17.05
C THR A 124 6.48 1.10 16.53
N ALA A 125 5.92 0.03 17.10
CA ALA A 125 4.55 -0.41 16.87
C ALA A 125 3.75 -0.24 18.17
N ASP A 126 2.46 0.08 18.04
CA ASP A 126 1.49 0.22 19.15
C ASP A 126 0.81 -1.12 19.43
#